data_AF-A0A6A3VEH4-F1
#
_entry.id   AF-A0A6A3VEH4-F1
#
_cell.length_a   1.000
_cell.length_b   1.000
_cell.length_c   1.000
_cell.angle_alpha   90.00
_cell.angle_beta   90.00
_cell.angle_gamma   90.00
#
_symmetry.space_group_name_H-M   'P 1'
#
loop_
_entity.id
_entity.type
_entity.pdbx_description
1 polymer ?
#
loop_
_entity_poly.entity_id
_entity_poly.type
_entity_poly.pdbx_seq_one_letter_code
_entity_poly.pdbx_strand_id
1 'polypeptide(L)'
;MSMMRTNGWEYDPEKFGPDPTYAGLYDGSFGPSDSVMAVADDPLALLFYFMPPKLWSQIAVESNRYHTQSIPLRARPIRSQQRRNGVEVEELCDVRRRLAAVPEIMPHEVLRVLALLIARMLMPIRKSIAAHWSTKQVGALPTNWFNLSMAKNRFFHIMGYLHFSNNKSPQASVDRAWKIRPVVDELQRMFARGYRAPPVISFDEATLPSRSRYNPTRQFNKDKPHKWGTKVYVAACAKTAYCMRWVTGQHTHILLN
;
A
#
# COMPACT_ATOMS: atom_id res chain seq x y z
N MET A 1 -21.24 -11.12 30.52
CA MET A 1 -20.29 -10.40 29.63
C MET A 1 -19.22 -9.57 30.36
N SER A 2 -19.40 -9.17 31.63
CA SER A 2 -18.36 -8.41 32.39
C SER A 2 -17.11 -9.24 32.72
N MET A 3 -17.26 -10.51 33.10
CA MET A 3 -16.14 -11.41 33.45
C MET A 3 -15.27 -11.84 32.26
N MET A 4 -15.83 -11.89 31.04
CA MET A 4 -15.09 -12.20 29.81
C MET A 4 -14.03 -11.14 29.45
N ARG A 5 -14.19 -9.90 29.95
CA ARG A 5 -13.22 -8.82 29.71
C ARG A 5 -11.97 -8.91 30.60
N THR A 6 -12.07 -9.57 31.75
CA THR A 6 -10.97 -9.71 32.70
C THR A 6 -10.21 -11.02 32.55
N ASN A 7 -10.89 -12.11 32.15
CA ASN A 7 -10.31 -13.45 32.22
C ASN A 7 -9.99 -14.08 30.84
N GLY A 8 -10.40 -13.44 29.74
CA GLY A 8 -10.25 -14.01 28.40
C GLY A 8 -11.20 -15.19 28.15
N TRP A 9 -10.91 -15.99 27.12
CA TRP A 9 -11.60 -17.25 26.87
C TRP A 9 -11.06 -18.31 27.83
N GLU A 10 -11.71 -18.51 28.97
CA GLU A 10 -11.43 -19.69 29.80
C GLU A 10 -11.88 -20.93 29.02
N TYR A 11 -10.93 -21.80 28.70
CA TYR A 11 -11.20 -23.11 28.13
C TYR A 11 -12.04 -23.89 29.15
N ASP A 12 -13.20 -24.40 28.73
CA ASP A 12 -14.14 -25.13 29.58
C ASP A 12 -13.78 -26.63 29.54
N PRO A 13 -13.06 -27.16 30.55
CA PRO A 13 -12.58 -28.51 30.50
C PRO A 13 -13.68 -29.55 30.73
N GLU A 14 -14.79 -29.14 31.35
CA GLU A 14 -15.96 -30.02 31.54
C GLU A 14 -16.65 -30.30 30.20
N LYS A 15 -16.66 -29.31 29.31
CA LYS A 15 -17.28 -29.41 28.00
C LYS A 15 -16.35 -29.94 26.90
N PHE A 16 -15.05 -29.65 26.98
CA PHE A 16 -14.10 -29.93 25.89
C PHE A 16 -12.98 -30.92 26.25
N GLY A 17 -12.93 -31.42 27.49
CA GLY A 17 -11.86 -32.30 27.99
C GLY A 17 -10.72 -31.50 28.64
N PRO A 18 -9.59 -32.09 29.05
CA PRO A 18 -8.44 -31.32 29.53
C PRO A 18 -7.89 -30.44 28.41
N ASP A 19 -7.37 -29.24 28.76
CA ASP A 19 -6.76 -28.32 27.79
C ASP A 19 -5.75 -29.11 26.95
N PRO A 20 -5.90 -29.18 25.62
CA PRO A 20 -4.97 -29.92 24.80
C PRO A 20 -3.59 -29.32 25.03
N THR A 21 -2.74 -30.03 25.79
CA THR A 21 -1.30 -29.96 25.59
C THR A 21 -1.13 -30.27 24.12
N TYR A 22 -0.92 -29.25 23.28
CA TYR A 22 -0.86 -29.35 21.82
C TYR A 22 0.33 -30.24 21.40
N ALA A 23 0.23 -31.53 21.71
CA ALA A 23 1.24 -32.54 21.57
C ALA A 23 1.37 -32.87 20.10
N GLY A 24 2.58 -32.77 19.56
CA GLY A 24 2.82 -32.89 18.12
C GLY A 24 2.70 -31.58 17.34
N LEU A 25 2.67 -30.41 18.00
CA LEU A 25 3.00 -29.16 17.30
C LEU A 25 4.38 -29.26 16.66
N TYR A 26 4.52 -28.66 15.48
CA TYR A 26 5.80 -28.56 14.80
C TYR A 26 6.87 -27.94 15.73
N ASP A 27 7.90 -28.71 16.04
CA ASP A 27 9.00 -28.32 16.92
C ASP A 27 10.25 -27.89 16.15
N GLY A 28 10.20 -27.96 14.81
CA GLY A 28 11.30 -27.57 13.95
C GLY A 28 11.51 -26.06 13.86
N SER A 29 12.58 -25.68 13.17
CA SER A 29 12.96 -24.28 12.99
C SER A 29 11.94 -23.51 12.15
N PHE A 30 11.56 -22.32 12.61
CA PHE A 30 10.75 -21.35 11.87
C PHE A 30 11.47 -20.00 11.86
N GLY A 31 11.14 -19.11 10.93
CA GLY A 31 11.83 -17.84 10.78
C GLY A 31 12.05 -17.44 9.32
N PRO A 32 12.85 -16.40 9.06
CA PRO A 32 13.21 -16.01 7.70
C PRO A 32 13.81 -17.17 6.92
N SER A 33 13.47 -17.28 5.64
CA SER A 33 14.07 -18.31 4.76
C SER A 33 15.53 -17.98 4.45
N ASP A 34 16.33 -19.00 4.09
CA ASP A 34 17.74 -18.81 3.74
C ASP A 34 17.92 -17.77 2.62
N SER A 35 16.95 -17.68 1.70
CA SER A 35 16.95 -16.69 0.62
C SER A 35 16.75 -15.25 1.09
N VAL A 36 16.02 -15.02 2.20
CA VAL A 36 15.91 -13.71 2.84
C VAL A 36 17.16 -13.43 3.65
N MET A 37 17.65 -14.42 4.39
CA MET A 37 18.86 -14.30 5.20
C MET A 37 20.07 -13.92 4.36
N ALA A 38 20.17 -14.42 3.12
CA ALA A 38 21.24 -14.06 2.18
C ALA A 38 21.28 -12.57 1.79
N VAL A 39 20.20 -11.81 1.99
CA VAL A 39 20.09 -10.39 1.65
C VAL A 39 19.71 -9.51 2.84
N ALA A 40 19.70 -10.06 4.06
CA ALA A 40 19.13 -9.41 5.24
C ALA A 40 19.90 -8.16 5.68
N ASP A 41 21.22 -8.13 5.46
CA ASP A 41 22.09 -7.02 5.87
C ASP A 41 22.09 -5.84 4.89
N ASP A 42 21.46 -5.98 3.71
CA ASP A 42 21.26 -4.91 2.73
C ASP A 42 19.77 -4.52 2.68
N PRO A 43 19.37 -3.38 3.28
CA PRO A 43 17.97 -2.94 3.29
C PRO A 43 17.38 -2.74 1.89
N LEU A 44 18.19 -2.38 0.90
CA LEU A 44 17.74 -2.19 -0.48
C LEU A 44 17.56 -3.54 -1.17
N ALA A 45 18.48 -4.48 -0.97
CA ALA A 45 18.30 -5.85 -1.44
C ALA A 45 17.08 -6.51 -0.80
N LEU A 46 16.84 -6.28 0.49
CA LEU A 46 15.65 -6.76 1.21
C LEU A 46 14.36 -6.15 0.66
N LEU A 47 14.37 -4.84 0.33
CA LEU A 47 13.25 -4.20 -0.35
C LEU A 47 12.97 -4.87 -1.71
N PHE A 48 14.01 -5.10 -2.51
CA PHE A 48 13.86 -5.74 -3.81
C PHE A 48 13.56 -7.23 -3.75
N TYR A 49 13.86 -7.90 -2.63
CA TYR A 49 13.37 -9.24 -2.37
C TYR A 49 11.84 -9.22 -2.31
N PHE A 50 11.25 -8.37 -1.46
CA PHE A 50 9.79 -8.33 -1.29
C PHE A 50 9.04 -7.59 -2.41
N MET A 51 9.69 -6.63 -3.06
CA MET A 51 9.14 -5.84 -4.17
C MET A 51 10.13 -5.84 -5.34
N PRO A 52 10.14 -6.90 -6.17
CA PRO A 52 11.14 -7.06 -7.23
C PRO A 52 11.15 -5.93 -8.26
N PRO A 53 12.28 -5.65 -8.94
CA PRO A 53 12.39 -4.62 -9.98
C PRO A 53 11.29 -4.69 -11.04
N LYS A 54 10.84 -5.91 -11.40
CA LYS A 54 9.75 -6.14 -12.35
C LYS A 54 8.43 -5.49 -11.89
N LEU A 55 8.12 -5.52 -10.59
CA LEU A 55 6.93 -4.88 -10.03
C LEU A 55 6.99 -3.37 -10.30
N TRP A 56 8.10 -2.71 -9.97
CA TRP A 56 8.27 -1.27 -10.19
C TRP A 56 8.14 -0.87 -11.66
N SER A 57 8.66 -1.69 -12.57
CA SER A 57 8.48 -1.49 -14.02
C SER A 57 7.02 -1.60 -14.44
N GLN A 58 6.27 -2.57 -13.90
CA GLN A 58 4.84 -2.70 -14.17
C GLN A 58 4.03 -1.52 -13.63
N ILE A 59 4.37 -1.03 -12.43
CA ILE A 59 3.72 0.15 -11.84
C ILE A 59 3.95 1.39 -12.71
N ALA A 60 5.17 1.59 -13.23
CA ALA A 60 5.45 2.69 -14.14
C ALA A 60 4.62 2.59 -15.43
N VAL A 61 4.57 1.40 -16.05
CA VAL A 61 3.75 1.14 -17.25
C VAL A 61 2.28 1.46 -17.01
N GLU A 62 1.70 0.95 -15.92
CA GLU A 62 0.28 1.16 -15.62
C GLU A 62 -0.03 2.60 -15.20
N SER A 63 0.92 3.28 -14.55
CA SER A 63 0.81 4.72 -14.24
C SER A 63 0.81 5.58 -15.51
N ASN A 64 1.70 5.30 -16.47
CA ASN A 64 1.73 5.97 -17.77
C ASN A 64 0.49 5.64 -18.61
N ARG A 65 0.03 4.39 -18.60
CA ARG A 65 -1.24 3.99 -19.23
C ARG A 65 -2.40 4.79 -18.65
N TYR A 66 -2.48 4.90 -17.33
CA TYR A 66 -3.53 5.67 -16.66
C TYR A 66 -3.44 7.17 -16.98
N HIS A 67 -2.22 7.73 -17.01
CA HIS A 67 -1.98 9.11 -17.43
C HIS A 67 -2.59 9.36 -18.81
N THR A 68 -2.20 8.59 -19.83
CA THR A 68 -2.70 8.71 -21.20
C THR A 68 -4.23 8.56 -21.29
N GLN A 69 -4.80 7.57 -20.59
CA GLN A 69 -6.24 7.35 -20.56
C GLN A 69 -7.02 8.51 -19.92
N SER A 70 -6.40 9.23 -18.98
CA SER A 70 -7.03 10.33 -18.26
C SER A 70 -7.02 11.66 -19.02
N ILE A 71 -6.13 11.84 -20.00
CA ILE A 71 -5.93 13.11 -20.73
C ILE A 71 -7.25 13.69 -21.27
N PRO A 72 -8.10 12.93 -22.00
CA PRO A 72 -9.35 13.48 -22.54
C PRO A 72 -10.32 13.94 -21.45
N LEU A 73 -10.35 13.24 -20.31
CA LEU A 73 -11.21 13.53 -19.17
C LEU A 73 -10.71 14.74 -18.37
N ARG A 74 -9.38 14.95 -18.31
CA ARG A 74 -8.76 16.07 -17.59
C ARG A 74 -8.71 17.36 -18.39
N ALA A 75 -8.63 17.29 -19.72
CA ALA A 75 -8.61 18.47 -20.58
C ALA A 75 -9.86 19.35 -20.43
N ARG A 76 -11.05 18.73 -20.25
CA ARG A 76 -12.33 19.46 -20.13
C ARG A 76 -12.40 20.31 -18.84
N PRO A 77 -12.13 19.78 -17.63
CA PRO A 77 -12.06 20.59 -16.41
C PRO A 77 -11.03 21.72 -16.46
N ILE A 78 -9.85 21.48 -17.05
CA ILE A 78 -8.80 22.52 -17.17
C ILE A 78 -9.33 23.73 -17.95
N ARG A 79 -9.97 23.47 -19.11
CA ARG A 79 -10.55 24.52 -19.93
C ARG A 79 -11.71 25.25 -19.23
N SER A 80 -12.54 24.51 -18.49
CA SER A 80 -13.60 25.11 -17.67
C SER A 80 -13.02 26.02 -16.58
N GLN A 81 -11.89 25.63 -15.99
CA GLN A 81 -11.21 26.45 -14.98
C GLN A 81 -10.56 27.69 -15.57
N GLN A 82 -9.97 27.61 -16.78
CA GLN A 82 -9.46 28.78 -17.51
C GLN A 82 -10.54 29.83 -17.74
N ARG A 83 -11.72 29.39 -18.21
CA ARG A 83 -12.90 30.26 -18.38
C ARG A 83 -13.30 30.96 -17.08
N ARG A 84 -13.34 30.22 -15.97
CA ARG A 84 -13.71 30.77 -14.65
C ARG A 84 -12.67 31.76 -14.12
N ASN A 85 -11.40 31.54 -14.43
CA ASN A 85 -10.30 32.40 -13.99
C ASN A 85 -10.11 33.63 -14.89
N GLY A 86 -10.89 33.77 -15.97
CA GLY A 86 -10.77 34.90 -16.92
C GLY A 86 -9.47 34.91 -17.72
N VAL A 87 -8.76 33.78 -17.81
CA VAL A 87 -7.53 33.64 -18.61
C VAL A 87 -7.85 33.17 -20.03
N GLU A 88 -6.92 33.36 -20.96
CA GLU A 88 -7.03 32.84 -22.32
C GLU A 88 -7.35 31.33 -22.30
N VAL A 89 -8.38 30.96 -23.06
CA VAL A 89 -8.93 29.61 -23.07
C VAL A 89 -8.28 28.83 -24.19
N GLU A 90 -7.36 27.93 -23.84
CA GLU A 90 -6.73 27.05 -24.80
C GLU A 90 -7.77 26.17 -25.53
N GLU A 91 -7.45 25.83 -26.78
CA GLU A 91 -8.19 24.83 -27.51
C GLU A 91 -8.00 23.43 -26.91
N LEU A 92 -9.03 22.58 -26.99
CA LEU A 92 -9.00 21.26 -26.36
C LEU A 92 -7.86 20.38 -26.88
N CYS A 93 -7.52 20.52 -28.17
CA CYS A 93 -6.39 19.82 -28.78
C CYS A 93 -5.05 20.24 -28.17
N ASP A 94 -4.86 21.52 -27.87
CA ASP A 94 -3.62 22.04 -27.32
C ASP A 94 -3.45 21.67 -25.85
N VAL A 95 -4.53 21.74 -25.05
CA VAL A 95 -4.51 21.23 -23.67
C VAL A 95 -4.14 19.74 -23.66
N ARG A 96 -4.70 18.93 -24.56
CA ARG A 96 -4.38 17.50 -24.67
C ARG A 96 -2.93 17.28 -25.07
N ARG A 97 -2.42 18.02 -26.05
CA ARG A 97 -1.03 17.95 -26.53
C ARG A 97 -0.05 18.28 -25.40
N ARG A 98 -0.33 19.35 -24.65
CA ARG A 98 0.48 19.76 -23.50
C ARG A 98 0.49 18.74 -22.38
N LEU A 99 -0.65 18.11 -22.08
CA LEU A 99 -0.72 17.02 -21.11
C LEU A 99 0.03 15.77 -21.60
N ALA A 100 -0.07 15.44 -22.89
CA ALA A 100 0.64 14.31 -23.49
C ALA A 100 2.16 14.52 -23.57
N ALA A 101 2.62 15.77 -23.67
CA ALA A 101 4.04 16.11 -23.71
C ALA A 101 4.76 15.97 -22.36
N VAL A 102 4.05 15.67 -21.27
CA VAL A 102 4.69 15.43 -19.97
C VAL A 102 5.52 14.14 -20.05
N PRO A 103 6.82 14.15 -19.66
CA PRO A 103 7.66 12.97 -19.74
C PRO A 103 7.08 11.77 -19.00
N GLU A 104 7.25 10.58 -19.58
CA GLU A 104 6.82 9.33 -18.99
C GLU A 104 7.41 9.11 -17.59
N ILE A 105 6.62 8.50 -16.71
CA ILE A 105 7.02 8.09 -15.36
C ILE A 105 7.94 6.88 -15.48
N MET A 106 9.16 6.99 -14.98
CA MET A 106 10.14 5.91 -14.99
C MET A 106 10.07 5.06 -13.71
N PRO A 107 10.48 3.77 -13.74
CA PRO A 107 10.42 2.89 -12.57
C PRO A 107 11.18 3.44 -11.35
N HIS A 108 12.36 4.02 -11.58
CA HIS A 108 13.18 4.62 -10.51
C HIS A 108 12.54 5.86 -9.89
N GLU A 109 11.66 6.58 -10.61
CA GLU A 109 10.93 7.71 -10.05
C GLU A 109 9.82 7.24 -9.12
N VAL A 110 9.16 6.12 -9.42
CA VAL A 110 8.20 5.49 -8.51
C VAL A 110 8.90 5.07 -7.21
N LEU A 111 10.09 4.47 -7.31
CA LEU A 111 10.94 4.15 -6.16
C LEU A 111 11.31 5.40 -5.34
N ARG A 112 11.71 6.50 -6.00
CA ARG A 112 11.98 7.77 -5.32
C ARG A 112 10.75 8.32 -4.59
N VAL A 113 9.56 8.24 -5.19
CA VAL A 113 8.31 8.61 -4.52
C VAL A 113 8.08 7.77 -3.27
N LEU A 114 8.26 6.45 -3.33
CA LEU A 114 8.17 5.59 -2.16
C LEU A 114 9.18 5.99 -1.09
N ALA A 115 10.44 6.22 -1.46
CA ALA A 115 11.49 6.63 -0.53
C ALA A 115 11.15 7.95 0.18
N LEU A 116 10.59 8.93 -0.54
CA LEU A 116 10.11 10.19 0.04
C LEU A 116 8.90 9.98 0.98
N LEU A 117 8.02 9.03 0.69
CA LEU A 117 6.91 8.66 1.58
C LEU A 117 7.43 7.98 2.86
N ILE A 118 8.42 7.09 2.75
CA ILE A 118 9.08 6.47 3.92
C ILE A 118 9.79 7.54 4.76
N ALA A 119 10.57 8.42 4.13
CA ALA A 119 11.21 9.54 4.82
C ALA A 119 10.18 10.45 5.52
N ARG A 120 9.02 10.68 4.90
CA ARG A 120 7.90 11.41 5.52
C ARG A 120 7.32 10.69 6.74
N MET A 121 7.26 9.36 6.73
CA MET A 121 6.80 8.58 7.89
C MET A 121 7.81 8.64 9.04
N LEU A 122 9.10 8.53 8.75
CA LEU A 122 10.18 8.60 9.74
C LEU A 122 10.36 10.00 10.33
N MET A 123 10.17 11.04 9.51
CA MET A 123 10.26 12.44 9.92
C MET A 123 8.91 13.16 9.75
N PRO A 124 7.95 12.92 10.65
CA PRO A 124 6.60 13.46 10.52
C PRO A 124 6.57 14.97 10.81
N ILE A 125 6.40 15.80 9.77
CA ILE A 125 6.09 17.22 9.94
C ILE A 125 4.57 17.39 10.07
N ARG A 126 4.07 18.12 11.06
CA ARG A 126 2.61 18.34 11.24
C ARG A 126 1.92 19.08 10.06
N LYS A 127 2.70 19.63 9.13
CA LYS A 127 2.22 20.32 7.92
C LYS A 127 1.97 19.35 6.76
N SER A 128 1.40 19.87 5.67
CA SER A 128 1.25 19.15 4.39
C SER A 128 2.56 18.55 3.90
N ILE A 129 2.50 17.43 3.18
CA ILE A 129 3.68 16.81 2.54
C ILE A 129 4.43 17.79 1.64
N ALA A 130 3.71 18.75 1.03
CA ALA A 130 4.29 19.82 0.22
C ALA A 130 5.29 20.71 1.00
N ALA A 131 5.21 20.74 2.33
CA ALA A 131 6.11 21.53 3.17
C ALA A 131 7.55 21.01 3.17
N HIS A 132 7.78 19.75 2.80
CA HIS A 132 9.13 19.19 2.63
C HIS A 132 9.91 19.78 1.45
N TRP A 133 9.23 20.49 0.54
CA TRP A 133 9.86 21.27 -0.52
C TRP A 133 9.99 22.77 -0.17
N SER A 134 9.77 23.14 1.09
CA SER A 134 9.95 24.53 1.50
C SER A 134 11.43 24.88 1.55
N THR A 135 11.78 26.05 1.04
CA THR A 135 13.11 26.65 1.15
C THR A 135 13.28 27.47 2.43
N LYS A 136 12.23 27.63 3.25
CA LYS A 136 12.30 28.36 4.51
C LYS A 136 13.16 27.60 5.50
N GLN A 137 14.19 28.24 6.06
CA GLN A 137 14.98 27.63 7.12
C GLN A 137 14.13 27.43 8.38
N VAL A 138 14.33 26.28 9.04
CA VAL A 138 13.81 26.00 10.39
C VAL A 138 15.01 25.70 11.25
N GLY A 139 15.46 26.69 12.03
CA GLY A 139 16.75 26.64 12.71
C GLY A 139 17.92 26.68 11.72
N ALA A 140 18.97 25.89 11.95
CA ALA A 140 20.18 25.86 11.13
C ALA A 140 20.14 24.88 9.93
N LEU A 141 19.06 24.12 9.77
CA LEU A 141 18.97 23.08 8.73
C LEU A 141 18.11 23.54 7.54
N PRO A 142 18.56 23.31 6.28
CA PRO A 142 17.70 23.50 5.13
C PRO A 142 16.58 22.46 5.15
N THR A 143 15.32 22.87 4.98
CA THR A 143 14.17 21.94 4.95
C THR A 143 13.95 21.30 3.57
N ASN A 144 14.71 21.68 2.55
CA ASN A 144 14.43 21.37 1.15
C ASN A 144 15.05 20.05 0.64
N TRP A 145 15.27 19.08 1.52
CA TRP A 145 15.93 17.81 1.16
C TRP A 145 15.16 17.03 0.08
N PHE A 146 13.83 17.13 0.07
CA PHE A 146 13.02 16.44 -0.93
C PHE A 146 13.28 16.95 -2.35
N ASN A 147 13.62 18.23 -2.50
CA ASN A 147 13.90 18.82 -3.80
C ASN A 147 15.25 18.39 -4.38
N LEU A 148 16.18 17.89 -3.55
CA LEU A 148 17.42 17.28 -4.02
C LEU A 148 17.14 15.93 -4.70
N SER A 149 16.12 15.21 -4.24
CA SER A 149 15.74 13.90 -4.79
C SER A 149 14.75 14.00 -5.96
N MET A 150 13.72 14.86 -5.85
CA MET A 150 12.68 15.01 -6.86
C MET A 150 11.99 16.37 -6.74
N ALA A 151 11.78 17.07 -7.85
CA ALA A 151 11.04 18.33 -7.87
C ALA A 151 9.58 18.15 -7.40
N LYS A 152 9.06 19.12 -6.66
CA LYS A 152 7.69 19.10 -6.09
C LYS A 152 6.62 18.77 -7.12
N ASN A 153 6.66 19.44 -8.28
CA ASN A 153 5.66 19.25 -9.33
C ASN A 153 5.73 17.84 -9.93
N ARG A 154 6.94 17.27 -10.07
CA ARG A 154 7.12 15.90 -10.54
C ARG A 154 6.59 14.88 -9.55
N PHE A 155 6.84 15.07 -8.26
CA PHE A 155 6.27 14.23 -7.20
C PHE A 155 4.73 14.21 -7.25
N PHE A 156 4.09 15.38 -7.29
CA PHE A 156 2.63 15.44 -7.35
C PHE A 156 2.05 14.95 -8.68
N HIS A 157 2.79 15.10 -9.78
CA HIS A 157 2.43 14.47 -11.06
C HIS A 157 2.39 12.95 -10.91
N ILE A 158 3.47 12.33 -10.42
CA ILE A 158 3.55 10.87 -10.24
C ILE A 158 2.48 10.40 -9.26
N MET A 159 2.36 11.03 -8.08
CA MET A 159 1.33 10.69 -7.09
C MET A 159 -0.10 10.79 -7.65
N GLY A 160 -0.36 11.74 -8.55
CA GLY A 160 -1.66 11.93 -9.18
C GLY A 160 -2.02 10.89 -10.23
N TYR A 161 -1.03 10.17 -10.77
CA TYR A 161 -1.20 9.14 -11.80
C TYR A 161 -0.70 7.76 -11.38
N LEU A 162 -0.27 7.59 -10.13
CA LEU A 162 0.22 6.33 -9.60
C LEU A 162 -0.87 5.26 -9.72
N HIS A 163 -0.57 4.22 -10.48
CA HIS A 163 -1.52 3.18 -10.81
C HIS A 163 -0.85 1.82 -10.91
N PHE A 164 -1.55 0.77 -10.48
CA PHE A 164 -0.96 -0.57 -10.37
C PHE A 164 -1.56 -1.58 -11.36
N SER A 165 -2.71 -1.28 -11.98
CA SER A 165 -3.47 -2.21 -12.82
C SER A 165 -4.19 -1.50 -13.97
N ASN A 166 -4.42 -2.15 -15.10
CA ASN A 166 -5.20 -1.52 -16.17
C ASN A 166 -6.70 -1.40 -15.80
N ASN A 167 -7.24 -0.17 -15.77
CA ASN A 167 -8.67 0.07 -15.50
C ASN A 167 -9.62 -0.48 -16.58
N LYS A 168 -9.12 -0.74 -17.79
CA LYS A 168 -9.92 -1.29 -18.90
C LYS A 168 -9.94 -2.82 -18.95
N SER A 169 -9.27 -3.49 -18.01
CA SER A 169 -9.28 -4.94 -17.98
C SER A 169 -10.66 -5.46 -17.54
N PRO A 170 -11.15 -6.59 -18.08
CA PRO A 170 -12.40 -7.20 -17.63
C PRO A 170 -12.42 -7.54 -16.14
N GLN A 171 -11.25 -7.85 -15.56
CA GLN A 171 -11.13 -8.11 -14.12
C GLN A 171 -11.48 -6.90 -13.26
N ALA A 172 -11.40 -5.68 -13.78
CA ALA A 172 -11.75 -4.46 -13.05
C ALA A 172 -13.24 -4.38 -12.66
N SER A 173 -14.13 -5.07 -13.38
CA SER A 173 -15.55 -5.15 -13.03
C SER A 173 -15.88 -6.29 -12.07
N VAL A 174 -15.00 -7.29 -11.97
CA VAL A 174 -15.20 -8.49 -11.15
C VAL A 174 -14.53 -8.34 -9.78
N ASP A 175 -13.26 -7.95 -9.76
CA ASP A 175 -12.46 -7.81 -8.55
C ASP A 175 -12.50 -6.37 -8.03
N ARG A 176 -13.21 -6.16 -6.91
CA ARG A 176 -13.29 -4.85 -6.24
C ARG A 176 -11.92 -4.34 -5.76
N ALA A 177 -10.93 -5.21 -5.54
CA ALA A 177 -9.57 -4.83 -5.19
C ALA A 177 -8.60 -4.81 -6.39
N TRP A 178 -9.11 -4.91 -7.62
CA TRP A 178 -8.30 -4.97 -8.85
C TRP A 178 -7.21 -3.90 -8.92
N LYS A 179 -7.54 -2.68 -8.48
CA LYS A 179 -6.65 -1.52 -8.47
C LYS A 179 -5.33 -1.72 -7.73
N ILE A 180 -5.28 -2.64 -6.77
CA ILE A 180 -4.08 -2.95 -5.97
C ILE A 180 -3.64 -4.40 -6.15
N ARG A 181 -4.37 -5.20 -6.93
CA ARG A 181 -4.19 -6.64 -7.05
C ARG A 181 -2.75 -7.04 -7.40
N PRO A 182 -2.09 -6.39 -8.38
CA PRO A 182 -0.71 -6.78 -8.74
C PRO A 182 0.28 -6.61 -7.59
N VAL A 183 0.12 -5.58 -6.76
CA VAL A 183 0.99 -5.36 -5.58
C VAL A 183 0.64 -6.36 -4.47
N VAL A 184 -0.65 -6.60 -4.24
CA VAL A 184 -1.11 -7.56 -3.21
C VAL A 184 -0.64 -8.98 -3.51
N ASP A 185 -0.75 -9.42 -4.76
CA ASP A 185 -0.38 -10.78 -5.16
C ASP A 185 1.13 -10.98 -5.07
N GLU A 186 1.92 -9.98 -5.49
CA GLU A 186 3.37 -10.04 -5.40
C GLU A 186 3.86 -10.06 -3.94
N LEU A 187 3.30 -9.21 -3.08
CA LEU A 187 3.64 -9.21 -1.66
C LEU A 187 3.22 -10.50 -0.96
N GLN A 188 2.03 -11.03 -1.23
CA GLN A 188 1.61 -12.32 -0.65
C GLN A 188 2.55 -13.46 -1.07
N ARG A 189 2.93 -13.49 -2.35
CA ARG A 189 3.87 -14.48 -2.88
C ARG A 189 5.23 -14.37 -2.21
N MET A 190 5.75 -13.15 -2.03
CA MET A 190 7.06 -12.93 -1.41
C MET A 190 7.06 -13.12 0.10
N PHE A 191 5.98 -12.79 0.80
CA PHE A 191 5.85 -13.04 2.24
C PHE A 191 5.81 -14.53 2.57
N ALA A 192 5.05 -15.31 1.80
CA ALA A 192 5.01 -16.77 1.95
C ALA A 192 6.38 -17.41 1.66
N ARG A 193 7.12 -16.92 0.66
CA ARG A 193 8.46 -17.42 0.33
C ARG A 193 9.53 -16.98 1.34
N GLY A 194 9.34 -15.81 1.93
CA GLY A 194 10.32 -15.17 2.80
C GLY A 194 10.41 -15.75 4.20
N TYR A 195 9.48 -16.64 4.58
CA TYR A 195 9.35 -17.08 5.97
C TYR A 195 8.86 -18.52 6.07
N ARG A 196 9.55 -19.33 6.89
CA ARG A 196 9.13 -20.67 7.27
C ARG A 196 8.05 -20.56 8.35
N ALA A 197 6.89 -21.17 8.12
CA ALA A 197 5.73 -21.05 9.00
C ALA A 197 6.04 -21.58 10.42
N PRO A 198 5.63 -20.86 11.48
CA PRO A 198 5.78 -21.30 12.86
C PRO A 198 4.69 -22.32 13.25
N PRO A 199 4.87 -23.06 14.35
CA PRO A 199 3.81 -23.92 14.91
C PRO A 199 2.59 -23.12 15.39
N VAL A 200 2.79 -21.86 15.77
CA VAL A 200 1.74 -21.00 16.32
C VAL A 200 1.55 -19.78 15.44
N ILE A 201 0.38 -19.69 14.84
CA ILE A 201 -0.03 -18.61 13.94
C ILE A 201 -1.11 -17.78 14.64
N SER A 202 -0.92 -16.46 14.62
CA SER A 202 -1.93 -15.50 15.08
C SER A 202 -2.79 -15.06 13.90
N PHE A 203 -4.11 -15.13 14.07
CA PHE A 203 -5.10 -14.63 13.12
C PHE A 203 -5.83 -13.44 13.74
N ASP A 204 -5.79 -12.29 13.06
CA ASP A 204 -6.52 -11.10 13.52
C ASP A 204 -6.97 -10.21 12.34
N GLU A 205 -7.90 -9.31 12.64
CA GLU A 205 -8.43 -8.31 11.76
C GLU A 205 -7.66 -6.99 11.90
N ALA A 206 -7.11 -6.50 10.78
CA ALA A 206 -6.58 -5.15 10.68
C ALA A 206 -7.49 -4.28 9.79
N THR A 207 -7.36 -2.96 9.93
CA THR A 207 -8.09 -1.99 9.10
C THR A 207 -7.08 -1.03 8.49
N LEU A 208 -6.99 -1.02 7.16
CA LEU A 208 -6.22 -0.04 6.41
C LEU A 208 -7.04 1.26 6.33
N PRO A 209 -6.66 2.32 7.07
CA PRO A 209 -7.51 3.48 7.25
C PRO A 209 -7.71 4.24 5.92
N SER A 210 -8.98 4.45 5.55
CA SER A 210 -9.33 5.23 4.37
C SER A 210 -10.77 5.74 4.48
N ARG A 211 -10.92 7.06 4.41
CA ARG A 211 -12.23 7.71 4.36
C ARG A 211 -12.72 7.95 2.93
N SER A 212 -11.91 7.64 1.92
CA SER A 212 -12.24 7.92 0.52
C SER A 212 -13.48 7.16 0.07
N ARG A 213 -14.45 7.88 -0.53
CA ARG A 213 -15.62 7.27 -1.17
C ARG A 213 -15.28 6.45 -2.41
N TYR A 214 -14.10 6.68 -2.99
CA TYR A 214 -13.61 5.97 -4.17
C TYR A 214 -12.93 4.65 -3.83
N ASN A 215 -12.82 4.30 -2.54
CA ASN A 215 -12.36 2.99 -2.11
C ASN A 215 -13.55 2.01 -2.13
N PRO A 216 -13.62 1.11 -3.12
CA PRO A 216 -14.73 0.15 -3.22
C PRO A 216 -14.70 -0.88 -2.09
N THR A 217 -13.60 -1.07 -1.37
CA THR A 217 -13.48 -2.07 -0.29
C THR A 217 -13.65 -1.45 1.11
N ARG A 218 -14.04 -0.18 1.18
CA ARG A 218 -14.25 0.56 2.43
C ARG A 218 -15.40 -0.03 3.25
N GLN A 219 -15.13 -0.30 4.52
CA GLN A 219 -16.07 -0.78 5.54
C GLN A 219 -16.01 0.14 6.76
N PHE A 220 -17.09 0.14 7.54
CA PHE A 220 -17.15 0.80 8.84
C PHE A 220 -16.93 -0.23 9.95
N ASN A 221 -15.96 0.00 10.83
CA ASN A 221 -15.70 -0.83 12.00
C ASN A 221 -15.81 0.04 13.26
N LYS A 222 -16.86 -0.17 14.06
CA LYS A 222 -17.19 0.66 15.22
C LYS A 222 -16.11 0.61 16.30
N ASP A 223 -15.48 -0.54 16.45
CA ASP A 223 -14.62 -0.86 17.59
C ASP A 223 -13.14 -0.55 17.34
N LYS A 224 -12.76 -0.20 16.10
CA LYS A 224 -11.38 0.20 15.76
C LYS A 224 -11.19 1.73 15.88
N PRO A 225 -10.00 2.21 16.30
CA PRO A 225 -9.70 3.65 16.41
C PRO A 225 -9.94 4.41 15.10
N HIS A 226 -9.56 3.81 13.97
CA HIS A 226 -9.87 4.29 12.64
C HIS A 226 -11.08 3.55 12.08
N LYS A 227 -12.27 4.12 12.28
CA LYS A 227 -13.54 3.45 11.97
C LYS A 227 -13.83 3.22 10.49
N TRP A 228 -13.13 3.89 9.57
CA TRP A 228 -13.36 3.77 8.13
C TRP A 228 -12.09 3.30 7.43
N GLY A 229 -12.20 2.22 6.67
CA GLY A 229 -11.05 1.69 5.94
C GLY A 229 -11.34 0.36 5.26
N THR A 230 -10.31 -0.23 4.65
CA THR A 230 -10.39 -1.59 4.10
C THR A 230 -10.08 -2.57 5.22
N LYS A 231 -11.04 -3.42 5.56
CA LYS A 231 -10.84 -4.53 6.49
C LYS A 231 -9.97 -5.60 5.83
N VAL A 232 -8.94 -6.06 6.52
CA VAL A 232 -8.06 -7.15 6.09
C VAL A 232 -7.93 -8.17 7.22
N TYR A 233 -7.91 -9.44 6.88
CA TYR A 233 -7.56 -10.52 7.80
C TYR A 233 -6.10 -10.87 7.59
N VAL A 234 -5.34 -10.96 8.68
CA VAL A 234 -3.89 -11.17 8.65
C VAL A 234 -3.56 -12.46 9.40
N ALA A 235 -2.76 -13.31 8.76
CA ALA A 235 -2.10 -14.45 9.38
C ALA A 235 -0.65 -14.09 9.63
N ALA A 236 -0.25 -14.02 10.90
CA ALA A 236 1.09 -13.62 11.30
C ALA A 236 1.73 -14.63 12.26
N CYS A 237 3.07 -14.65 12.31
CA CYS A 237 3.76 -15.42 13.33
C CYS A 237 3.47 -14.82 14.73
N ALA A 238 2.97 -15.64 15.65
CA ALA A 238 2.63 -15.19 17.00
C ALA A 238 3.84 -14.69 17.81
N LYS A 239 5.06 -15.13 17.46
CA LYS A 239 6.31 -14.77 18.15
C LYS A 239 7.01 -13.55 17.56
N THR A 240 7.09 -13.46 16.23
CA THR A 240 7.87 -12.41 15.53
C THR A 240 7.00 -11.30 14.93
N ALA A 241 5.67 -11.45 14.98
CA ALA A 241 4.71 -10.60 14.29
C ALA A 241 4.89 -10.53 12.76
N TYR A 242 5.67 -11.43 12.16
CA TYR A 242 5.86 -11.49 10.71
C TYR A 242 4.54 -11.81 10.00
N CYS A 243 4.12 -10.94 9.09
CA CYS A 243 2.93 -11.15 8.27
C CYS A 243 3.21 -12.16 7.17
N MET A 244 2.63 -13.37 7.27
CA MET A 244 2.79 -14.43 6.27
C MET A 244 1.78 -14.30 5.15
N ARG A 245 0.54 -13.94 5.48
CA ARG A 245 -0.56 -13.81 4.51
C ARG A 245 -1.56 -12.77 4.98
N TRP A 246 -2.20 -12.09 4.03
CA TRP A 246 -3.40 -11.31 4.30
C TRP A 246 -4.45 -11.51 3.23
N VAL A 247 -5.71 -11.27 3.57
CA VAL A 247 -6.80 -11.19 2.59
C VAL A 247 -7.65 -9.97 2.87
N THR A 248 -8.09 -9.28 1.82
CA THR A 248 -9.10 -8.24 1.95
C THR A 248 -10.43 -8.89 2.31
N GLY A 249 -11.19 -8.28 3.22
CA GLY A 249 -12.42 -8.85 3.79
C GLY A 249 -13.62 -8.90 2.83
N GLN A 250 -13.39 -9.33 1.59
CA GLN A 250 -14.38 -9.51 0.53
C GLN A 250 -14.49 -10.97 0.09
N HIS A 251 -13.46 -11.78 0.34
CA HIS A 251 -13.51 -13.23 0.15
C HIS A 251 -13.68 -13.89 1.51
N THR A 252 -14.82 -14.54 1.73
CA THR A 252 -15.20 -15.27 2.95
C THR A 252 -14.47 -16.60 3.14
N HIS A 253 -13.53 -16.96 2.26
CA HIS A 253 -12.84 -18.24 2.33
C HIS A 253 -11.33 -18.03 2.45
N ILE A 254 -10.83 -18.10 3.69
CA ILE A 254 -9.42 -18.35 3.98
C ILE A 254 -9.20 -19.83 3.74
N LEU A 255 -8.93 -20.24 2.50
CA LEU A 255 -8.40 -21.58 2.24
C LEU A 255 -6.88 -21.51 2.36
N LEU A 256 -6.38 -22.04 3.48
CA LEU A 256 -4.99 -22.47 3.63
C LEU A 256 -4.97 -23.91 3.11
N ASN A 257 -4.54 -24.09 1.86
CA ASN A 257 -4.06 -25.38 1.37
C ASN A 257 -2.54 -25.34 1.40
#